data_AF-A0A9X3N6R2-F1
#
_entry.id   AF-A0A9X3N6R2-F1
#
_cell.length_a   1.000
_cell.length_b   1.000
_cell.length_c   1.000
_cell.angle_alpha   90.00
_cell.angle_beta   90.00
_cell.angle_gamma   90.00
#
_symmetry.space_group_name_H-M   'P 1'
#
loop_
_entity.id
_entity.type
_entity.pdbx_description
1 polymer ?
#
loop_
_entity_poly.entity_id
_entity_poly.type
_entity_poly.pdbx_seq_one_letter_code
_entity_poly.pdbx_strand_id
1 'polypeptide(L)'
;MAEIDFDDENGWWTCHPETRAGDLAVVYRSAGARDSEFPVRGPKDLAYVVLATSDAFRLDENPLAVDAGFGRHYGCHHAFVAKIDPPIRLAELRADLVLSAWPALKASFVRAAMPMPEQVWQRLLEIAGVVAGRRPSNAVTGHRPLKPVRTELELENWLAQNLSVLREHGLDLELIGQQVFCKGHDGTIDILCHLKDEPRHYVVIELKAGEVRRDAVGQILGYVGWVRNAPDAIDVTGVLIGQSQHRQVPYALAEVVSRVRWISWDSIEFPDSSGGRTT
;
A
#
# COMPACT_ATOMS: atom_id res chain seq x y z
N MET A 1 -3.67 -22.91 8.95
CA MET A 1 -3.08 -22.25 7.76
C MET A 1 -3.03 -20.79 8.12
N ALA A 2 -1.84 -20.20 8.28
CA ALA A 2 -1.74 -18.75 8.41
C ALA A 2 -2.32 -18.13 7.13
N GLU A 3 -3.39 -17.35 7.27
CA GLU A 3 -3.83 -16.45 6.21
C GLU A 3 -2.68 -15.45 6.01
N ILE A 4 -2.32 -15.15 4.77
CA ILE A 4 -1.34 -14.08 4.52
C ILE A 4 -1.96 -12.82 5.12
N ASP A 5 -1.29 -12.22 6.10
CA ASP A 5 -1.75 -10.99 6.73
C ASP A 5 -1.47 -9.84 5.76
N PHE A 6 -2.46 -9.56 4.91
CA PHE A 6 -2.44 -8.43 3.99
C PHE A 6 -2.75 -7.10 4.71
N ASP A 7 -2.91 -7.11 6.04
CA ASP A 7 -3.18 -5.92 6.83
C ASP A 7 -1.87 -5.22 7.32
N ASP A 8 -0.68 -5.73 6.98
CA ASP A 8 0.59 -5.02 7.20
C ASP A 8 0.85 -4.02 6.06
N GLU A 9 0.61 -2.75 6.33
CA GLU A 9 0.80 -1.64 5.37
C GLU A 9 2.28 -1.42 5.00
N ASN A 10 3.22 -1.86 5.85
CA ASN A 10 4.65 -1.93 5.53
C ASN A 10 5.05 -3.28 4.92
N GLY A 11 4.08 -4.18 4.77
CA GLY A 11 4.22 -5.47 4.15
C GLY A 11 4.63 -5.31 2.68
N TRP A 12 5.78 -5.88 2.35
CA TRP A 12 6.28 -5.94 0.99
C TRP A 12 6.24 -7.38 0.48
N TRP A 13 5.97 -7.53 -0.80
CA TRP A 13 6.16 -8.81 -1.49
C TRP A 13 7.38 -8.75 -2.41
N THR A 14 7.85 -9.89 -2.92
CA THR A 14 8.87 -9.86 -3.97
C THR A 14 8.22 -9.61 -5.33
N CYS A 15 8.66 -8.55 -6.02
CA CYS A 15 8.09 -8.11 -7.30
C CYS A 15 9.14 -7.99 -8.40
N HIS A 16 8.69 -7.65 -9.63
CA HIS A 16 9.56 -7.45 -10.78
C HIS A 16 10.05 -5.99 -10.75
N PRO A 17 11.30 -5.68 -11.14
CA PRO A 17 11.81 -4.30 -11.16
C PRO A 17 11.02 -3.33 -12.06
N GLU A 18 10.24 -3.85 -13.01
CA GLU A 18 9.38 -3.04 -13.87
C GLU A 18 7.98 -2.80 -13.29
N THR A 19 7.64 -3.40 -12.14
CA THR A 19 6.36 -3.16 -11.48
C THR A 19 6.26 -1.67 -11.11
N ARG A 20 5.11 -1.08 -11.39
CA ARG A 20 4.79 0.30 -11.06
C ARG A 20 3.60 0.38 -10.12
N ALA A 21 3.53 1.47 -9.37
CA ALA A 21 2.36 1.80 -8.60
C ALA A 21 1.11 1.82 -9.51
N GLY A 22 0.04 1.16 -9.07
CA GLY A 22 -1.18 0.97 -9.86
C GLY A 22 -1.28 -0.37 -10.60
N ASP A 23 -0.19 -1.14 -10.71
CA ASP A 23 -0.22 -2.46 -11.33
C ASP A 23 -1.00 -3.48 -10.47
N LEU A 24 -1.77 -4.35 -11.13
CA LEU A 24 -2.40 -5.50 -10.48
C LEU A 24 -1.51 -6.73 -10.58
N ALA A 25 -1.47 -7.54 -9.52
CA ALA A 25 -0.85 -8.84 -9.58
C ALA A 25 -1.60 -9.90 -8.76
N VAL A 26 -1.33 -11.16 -9.12
CA VAL A 26 -1.93 -12.36 -8.50
C VAL A 26 -0.91 -13.07 -7.63
N VAL A 27 -1.32 -13.38 -6.40
CA VAL A 27 -0.46 -14.04 -5.42
C VAL A 27 -0.50 -15.55 -5.64
N TYR A 28 0.65 -16.13 -5.98
CA TYR A 28 0.87 -17.57 -5.98
C TYR A 28 1.41 -18.04 -4.64
N ARG A 29 0.67 -18.93 -3.98
CA ARG A 29 1.02 -19.47 -2.67
C ARG A 29 1.85 -20.74 -2.80
N SER A 30 3.16 -20.59 -2.93
CA SER A 30 4.13 -21.69 -2.73
C SER A 30 4.68 -21.68 -1.32
N ALA A 31 4.85 -22.83 -0.68
CA ALA A 31 5.73 -22.91 0.50
C ALA A 31 6.87 -23.92 0.31
N GLY A 32 8.01 -23.59 0.96
CA GLY A 32 9.19 -24.40 1.26
C GLY A 32 10.43 -23.48 1.35
N ALA A 33 11.28 -23.46 2.38
CA ALA A 33 11.70 -24.55 3.27
C ALA A 33 12.03 -24.10 4.72
N ARG A 34 11.83 -25.03 5.68
CA ARG A 34 12.41 -25.11 7.03
C ARG A 34 12.13 -24.00 8.05
N ASP A 35 11.07 -23.22 7.92
CA ASP A 35 10.62 -22.42 9.05
C ASP A 35 9.63 -23.23 9.90
N SER A 36 9.95 -23.46 11.17
CA SER A 36 9.19 -24.35 12.07
C SER A 36 7.80 -23.82 12.43
N GLU A 37 7.50 -22.57 12.07
CA GLU A 37 6.19 -21.93 12.31
C GLU A 37 5.21 -22.02 11.13
N PHE A 38 5.67 -22.37 9.92
CA PHE A 38 4.83 -22.37 8.72
C PHE A 38 4.77 -23.74 8.03
N PRO A 39 3.63 -24.14 7.43
CA PRO A 39 3.48 -25.46 6.82
C PRO A 39 4.50 -25.68 5.69
N VAL A 40 5.27 -26.77 5.82
CA VAL A 40 6.37 -27.22 4.93
C VAL A 40 5.97 -27.35 3.45
N ARG A 41 4.67 -27.44 3.16
CA ARG A 41 4.11 -27.43 1.80
C ARG A 41 2.93 -26.47 1.74
N GLY A 42 3.07 -25.39 0.96
CA GLY A 42 2.00 -24.44 0.70
C GLY A 42 0.96 -25.04 -0.24
N PRO A 43 -0.22 -24.41 -0.36
CA PRO A 43 -1.35 -24.95 -1.11
C PRO A 43 -1.14 -24.98 -2.64
N LYS A 44 -0.11 -24.29 -3.17
CA LYS A 44 0.24 -24.23 -4.60
C LYS A 44 -0.96 -23.82 -5.45
N ASP A 45 -1.47 -22.63 -5.19
CA ASP A 45 -2.63 -22.06 -5.87
C ASP A 45 -2.49 -20.53 -6.02
N LEU A 46 -3.32 -19.97 -6.90
CA LEU A 46 -3.59 -18.53 -6.97
C LEU A 46 -4.82 -18.22 -6.12
N ALA A 47 -4.67 -17.34 -5.13
CA ALA A 47 -5.72 -17.11 -4.14
C ALA A 47 -6.09 -15.64 -3.95
N TYR A 48 -5.23 -14.71 -4.37
CA TYR A 48 -5.43 -13.29 -4.08
C TYR A 48 -5.03 -12.43 -5.27
N VAL A 49 -5.77 -11.34 -5.45
CA VAL A 49 -5.42 -10.21 -6.30
C VAL A 49 -5.06 -9.06 -5.38
N VAL A 50 -3.95 -8.39 -5.66
CA VAL A 50 -3.54 -7.19 -4.94
C VAL A 50 -3.09 -6.13 -5.94
N LEU A 51 -3.08 -4.89 -5.45
CA LEU A 51 -2.63 -3.70 -6.15
C LEU A 51 -1.24 -3.32 -5.65
N ALA A 52 -0.29 -3.06 -6.55
CA ALA A 52 0.97 -2.45 -6.19
C ALA A 52 0.72 -0.99 -5.79
N THR A 53 1.07 -0.62 -4.56
CA THR A 53 0.92 0.76 -4.06
C THR A 53 2.21 1.57 -4.18
N SER A 54 3.31 0.92 -4.56
CA SER A 54 4.61 1.55 -4.85
C SER A 54 5.20 1.03 -6.16
N ASP A 55 6.14 1.79 -6.71
CA ASP A 55 7.11 1.27 -7.67
C ASP A 55 8.01 0.21 -7.00
N ALA A 56 8.64 -0.62 -7.82
CA ALA A 56 9.60 -1.60 -7.34
C ALA A 56 10.83 -0.92 -6.71
N PHE A 57 11.13 -1.26 -5.45
CA PHE A 57 12.31 -0.80 -4.72
C PHE A 57 13.27 -1.95 -4.44
N ARG A 58 14.55 -1.64 -4.20
CA ARG A 58 15.55 -2.68 -3.90
C ARG A 58 15.43 -3.12 -2.44
N LEU A 59 15.57 -4.42 -2.20
CA LEU A 59 15.49 -5.02 -0.87
C LEU A 59 16.85 -5.16 -0.16
N ASP A 60 17.94 -4.68 -0.76
CA ASP A 60 19.29 -4.77 -0.20
C ASP A 60 19.50 -3.89 1.03
N GLU A 61 18.70 -2.85 1.18
CA GLU A 61 18.74 -1.93 2.33
C GLU A 61 17.76 -2.32 3.44
N ASN A 62 16.89 -3.33 3.23
CA ASN A 62 15.92 -3.80 4.23
C ASN A 62 16.52 -4.98 5.03
N PRO A 63 16.84 -4.82 6.34
CA PRO A 63 17.49 -5.87 7.13
C PRO A 63 16.68 -7.17 7.19
N LEU A 64 15.36 -7.08 7.31
CA LEU A 64 14.47 -8.25 7.34
C LEU A 64 14.53 -9.01 6.00
N ALA A 65 14.58 -8.29 4.88
CA ALA A 65 14.69 -8.90 3.56
C ALA A 65 16.07 -9.54 3.33
N VAL A 66 17.15 -8.89 3.80
CA VAL A 66 18.51 -9.45 3.71
C VAL A 66 18.62 -10.73 4.54
N ASP A 67 18.14 -10.71 5.79
CA ASP A 67 18.17 -11.86 6.70
C ASP A 67 17.33 -13.03 6.16
N ALA A 68 16.21 -12.74 5.50
CA ALA A 68 15.38 -13.72 4.82
C ALA A 68 15.95 -14.19 3.45
N GLY A 69 17.11 -13.70 3.02
CA GLY A 69 17.77 -14.10 1.77
C GLY A 69 17.21 -13.43 0.50
N PHE A 70 16.37 -12.41 0.66
CA PHE A 70 15.75 -11.64 -0.42
C PHE A 70 16.50 -10.35 -0.78
N GLY A 71 17.61 -10.00 -0.12
CA GLY A 71 18.31 -8.72 -0.35
C GLY A 71 18.72 -8.41 -1.80
N ARG A 72 18.86 -9.42 -2.67
CA ARG A 72 19.14 -9.22 -4.11
C ARG A 72 17.88 -9.01 -4.98
N HIS A 73 16.70 -9.06 -4.40
CA HIS A 73 15.41 -8.99 -5.07
C HIS A 73 14.82 -7.58 -5.00
N TYR A 74 13.74 -7.37 -5.73
CA TYR A 74 12.93 -6.16 -5.65
C TYR A 74 11.69 -6.41 -4.81
N GLY A 75 11.28 -5.39 -4.07
CA GLY A 75 10.09 -5.34 -3.24
C GLY A 75 9.09 -4.33 -3.78
N CYS A 76 7.82 -4.57 -3.51
CA CYS A 76 6.76 -3.58 -3.75
C CYS A 76 5.80 -3.61 -2.56
N HIS A 77 5.30 -2.44 -2.16
CA HIS A 77 4.15 -2.34 -1.25
C HIS A 77 2.88 -2.75 -1.99
N HIS A 78 1.92 -3.25 -1.23
CA HIS A 78 0.72 -3.83 -1.80
C HIS A 78 -0.53 -3.54 -0.96
N ALA A 79 -1.67 -3.46 -1.62
CA ALA A 79 -2.98 -3.41 -1.00
C ALA A 79 -3.85 -4.56 -1.49
N PHE A 80 -4.55 -5.22 -0.58
CA PHE A 80 -5.48 -6.30 -0.92
C PHE A 80 -6.64 -5.78 -1.78
N VAL A 81 -6.89 -6.45 -2.91
CA VAL A 81 -8.01 -6.11 -3.81
C VAL A 81 -9.13 -7.14 -3.69
N ALA A 82 -8.80 -8.43 -3.84
CA ALA A 82 -9.80 -9.48 -3.84
C ALA A 82 -9.22 -10.85 -3.51
N LYS A 83 -10.08 -11.72 -2.95
CA LYS A 83 -9.81 -13.15 -2.78
C LYS A 83 -10.45 -13.91 -3.94
N ILE A 84 -9.67 -14.81 -4.53
CA ILE A 84 -10.14 -15.78 -5.52
C ILE A 84 -10.69 -16.98 -4.74
N ASP A 85 -12.00 -17.18 -4.78
CA ASP A 85 -12.69 -18.21 -4.02
C ASP A 85 -13.64 -19.06 -4.90
N PRO A 86 -13.42 -20.38 -5.01
CA PRO A 86 -12.22 -21.10 -4.55
C PRO A 86 -10.92 -20.69 -5.26
N PRO A 87 -9.76 -20.82 -4.59
CA PRO A 87 -8.45 -20.60 -5.19
C PRO A 87 -8.20 -21.50 -6.41
N ILE A 88 -7.48 -20.99 -7.42
CA ILE A 88 -7.16 -21.74 -8.64
C ILE A 88 -5.90 -22.57 -8.39
N ARG A 89 -6.04 -23.90 -8.32
CA ARG A 89 -4.93 -24.81 -8.01
C ARG A 89 -3.95 -24.92 -9.15
N LEU A 90 -2.69 -25.23 -8.83
CA LEU A 90 -1.64 -25.45 -9.83
C LEU A 90 -2.00 -26.50 -10.90
N ALA A 91 -2.76 -27.53 -10.53
CA ALA A 91 -3.23 -28.55 -11.48
C ALA A 91 -4.22 -27.96 -12.51
N GLU A 92 -5.09 -27.05 -12.07
CA GLU A 92 -6.07 -26.37 -12.94
C GLU A 92 -5.36 -25.40 -13.89
N LEU A 93 -4.39 -24.64 -13.38
CA LEU A 93 -3.54 -23.77 -14.20
C LEU A 93 -2.83 -24.54 -15.31
N ARG A 94 -2.33 -25.75 -15.01
CA ARG A 94 -1.61 -26.60 -15.98
C ARG A 94 -2.51 -27.29 -16.98
N ALA A 95 -3.78 -27.51 -16.63
CA ALA A 95 -4.76 -28.15 -17.52
C ALA A 95 -5.32 -27.17 -18.56
N ASP A 96 -5.26 -25.86 -18.30
CA ASP A 96 -5.76 -24.84 -19.20
C ASP A 96 -4.77 -24.53 -20.34
N LEU A 97 -5.27 -24.49 -21.59
CA LEU A 97 -4.44 -24.30 -22.78
C LEU A 97 -3.78 -22.92 -22.86
N VAL A 98 -4.44 -21.88 -22.37
CA VAL A 98 -3.90 -20.51 -22.36
C VAL A 98 -2.92 -20.35 -21.20
N LEU A 99 -3.31 -20.80 -20.00
CA LEU A 99 -2.49 -20.63 -18.80
C LEU A 99 -1.23 -21.52 -18.82
N SER A 100 -1.31 -22.74 -19.35
CA SER A 100 -0.15 -23.63 -19.53
C SER A 100 0.95 -23.03 -20.41
N ALA A 101 0.61 -22.08 -21.28
CA ALA A 101 1.57 -21.36 -22.10
C ALA A 101 2.30 -20.24 -21.34
N TRP A 102 1.76 -19.77 -20.20
CA TRP A 102 2.30 -18.66 -19.40
C TRP A 102 3.74 -18.96 -18.94
N PRO A 103 4.72 -18.11 -19.30
CA PRO A 103 6.11 -18.32 -18.88
C PRO A 103 6.27 -18.51 -17.37
N ALA A 104 5.49 -17.82 -16.53
CA ALA A 104 5.54 -17.96 -15.07
C ALA A 104 5.22 -19.37 -14.61
N LEU A 105 4.15 -19.93 -15.16
CA LEU A 105 3.72 -21.29 -14.86
C LEU A 105 4.70 -22.34 -15.39
N LYS A 106 5.27 -22.13 -16.59
CA LYS A 106 6.32 -23.00 -17.15
C LYS A 106 7.57 -23.03 -16.27
N ALA A 107 7.94 -21.90 -15.69
CA ALA A 107 9.00 -21.79 -14.69
C ALA A 107 8.57 -22.25 -13.29
N SER A 108 7.36 -22.82 -13.13
CA SER A 108 6.77 -23.21 -11.85
C SER A 108 6.80 -22.10 -10.79
N PHE A 109 6.72 -20.85 -11.23
CA PHE A 109 6.80 -19.65 -10.38
C PHE A 109 8.09 -19.56 -9.55
N VAL A 110 9.19 -20.16 -10.01
CA VAL A 110 10.49 -20.19 -9.30
C VAL A 110 11.32 -18.91 -9.52
N ARG A 111 10.90 -18.03 -10.44
CA ARG A 111 11.53 -16.72 -10.67
C ARG A 111 10.69 -15.62 -10.02
N ALA A 112 11.36 -14.74 -9.28
CA ALA A 112 10.75 -13.57 -8.65
C ALA A 112 10.05 -12.73 -9.72
N ALA A 113 8.72 -12.72 -9.66
CA ALA A 113 7.76 -11.95 -10.45
C ALA A 113 8.01 -11.89 -11.96
N MET A 114 7.10 -12.47 -12.74
CA MET A 114 7.15 -12.39 -14.20
C MET A 114 5.93 -11.64 -14.73
N PRO A 115 6.05 -10.92 -15.87
CA PRO A 115 4.92 -10.23 -16.47
C PRO A 115 3.73 -11.17 -16.65
N MET A 116 2.53 -10.63 -16.43
CA MET A 116 1.28 -11.31 -16.70
C MET A 116 0.76 -10.82 -18.06
N PRO A 117 0.86 -11.65 -19.12
CA PRO A 117 0.32 -11.26 -20.42
C PRO A 117 -1.18 -11.03 -20.33
N GLU A 118 -1.70 -10.06 -21.09
CA GLU A 118 -3.13 -9.71 -21.10
C GLU A 118 -4.04 -10.94 -21.32
N GLN A 119 -3.66 -11.85 -22.22
CA GLN A 119 -4.42 -13.08 -22.49
C GLN A 119 -4.49 -14.02 -21.29
N VAL A 120 -3.43 -14.06 -20.47
CA VAL A 120 -3.40 -14.83 -19.22
C VAL A 120 -4.31 -14.17 -18.19
N TRP A 121 -4.25 -12.84 -18.07
CA TRP A 121 -5.11 -12.08 -17.18
C TRP A 121 -6.59 -12.27 -17.48
N GLN A 122 -7.01 -12.08 -18.73
CA GLN A 122 -8.39 -12.30 -19.17
C GLN A 122 -8.86 -13.72 -18.86
N ARG A 123 -8.01 -14.73 -19.10
CA ARG A 123 -8.36 -16.11 -18.81
C ARG A 123 -8.53 -16.38 -17.30
N LEU A 124 -7.71 -15.76 -16.45
CA LEU A 124 -7.86 -15.85 -15.00
C LEU A 124 -9.18 -15.22 -14.53
N LEU A 125 -9.59 -14.08 -15.10
CA LEU A 125 -10.88 -13.45 -14.81
C LEU A 125 -12.06 -14.34 -15.20
N GLU A 126 -12.00 -14.99 -16.36
CA GLU A 126 -13.01 -15.95 -16.79
C GLU A 126 -13.14 -17.13 -15.80
N ILE A 127 -12.01 -17.73 -15.42
CA ILE A 127 -11.99 -18.85 -14.48
C ILE A 127 -12.54 -18.40 -13.13
N ALA A 128 -12.08 -17.27 -12.58
CA ALA A 128 -12.58 -16.73 -11.32
C ALA A 128 -14.09 -16.41 -11.37
N GLY A 129 -14.59 -15.91 -12.50
CA GLY A 129 -16.02 -15.65 -12.71
C GLY A 129 -16.88 -16.92 -12.75
N VAL A 130 -16.40 -17.97 -13.43
CA VAL A 130 -17.06 -19.29 -13.50
C VAL A 130 -17.07 -19.96 -12.13
N VAL A 131 -15.95 -19.87 -11.41
CA VAL A 131 -15.74 -20.45 -10.09
C VAL A 131 -16.64 -19.80 -9.02
N ALA A 132 -16.93 -18.50 -9.14
CA ALA A 132 -17.88 -17.78 -8.29
C ALA A 132 -19.37 -18.08 -8.58
N GLY A 133 -19.69 -19.09 -9.40
CA GLY A 133 -21.06 -19.46 -9.76
C GLY A 133 -21.79 -18.44 -10.66
N ARG A 134 -21.08 -17.46 -11.21
CA ARG A 134 -21.65 -16.52 -12.17
C ARG A 134 -21.55 -17.15 -13.56
N ARG A 135 -22.71 -17.45 -14.18
CA ARG A 135 -22.72 -17.76 -15.63
C ARG A 135 -22.01 -16.62 -16.37
N PRO A 136 -21.23 -16.90 -17.42
CA PRO A 136 -20.68 -15.85 -18.26
C PRO A 136 -21.86 -15.15 -18.94
N SER A 137 -22.35 -14.08 -18.33
CA SER A 137 -23.29 -13.19 -18.99
C SER A 137 -22.50 -12.51 -20.10
N ASN A 138 -22.88 -12.82 -21.34
CA ASN A 138 -22.52 -12.03 -22.50
C ASN A 138 -22.58 -10.53 -22.13
N ALA A 139 -21.51 -9.82 -22.52
CA ALA A 139 -21.22 -8.42 -22.24
C ALA A 139 -20.55 -8.13 -20.89
N VAL A 140 -19.22 -8.20 -20.87
CA VAL A 140 -18.41 -7.24 -20.11
C VAL A 140 -18.46 -5.91 -20.89
N THR A 141 -19.64 -5.29 -20.93
CA THR A 141 -19.74 -3.85 -21.20
C THR A 141 -20.06 -3.20 -19.87
N GLY A 142 -18.99 -2.99 -19.12
CA GLY A 142 -19.04 -2.50 -17.77
C GLY A 142 -17.63 -2.23 -17.28
N HIS A 143 -16.85 -1.49 -18.06
CA HIS A 143 -15.84 -0.64 -17.44
C HIS A 143 -16.61 0.34 -16.56
N ARG A 144 -16.95 -0.09 -15.34
CA ARG A 144 -17.09 0.85 -14.24
C ARG A 144 -15.70 1.47 -14.16
N PRO A 145 -15.52 2.76 -14.43
CA PRO A 145 -14.21 3.36 -14.24
C PRO A 145 -13.85 3.04 -12.78
N LEU A 146 -12.77 2.31 -12.58
CA LEU A 146 -12.14 2.29 -11.28
C LEU A 146 -11.95 3.77 -10.96
N LYS A 147 -12.56 4.27 -9.87
CA LYS A 147 -12.20 5.60 -9.39
C LYS A 147 -10.67 5.59 -9.33
N PRO A 148 -9.96 6.58 -9.90
CA PRO A 148 -8.51 6.60 -9.80
C PRO A 148 -8.16 6.54 -8.32
N VAL A 149 -7.63 5.40 -7.89
CA VAL A 149 -7.11 5.23 -6.54
C VAL A 149 -5.81 5.99 -6.56
N ARG A 150 -5.80 7.19 -5.96
CA ARG A 150 -4.54 7.90 -5.77
C ARG A 150 -3.71 7.09 -4.78
N THR A 151 -2.45 6.87 -5.10
CA THR A 151 -1.55 6.20 -4.15
C THR A 151 -1.17 7.16 -3.02
N GLU A 152 -0.70 6.63 -1.91
CA GLU A 152 -0.20 7.46 -0.78
C GLU A 152 0.91 8.39 -1.25
N LEU A 153 1.82 7.90 -2.11
CA LEU A 153 2.88 8.71 -2.69
C LEU A 153 2.34 9.84 -3.59
N GLU A 154 1.28 9.62 -4.36
CA GLU A 154 0.65 10.68 -5.15
C GLU A 154 -0.02 11.74 -4.25
N LEU A 155 -0.68 11.29 -3.17
CA LEU A 155 -1.31 12.17 -2.19
C LEU A 155 -0.26 12.97 -1.42
N GLU A 156 0.87 12.35 -1.06
CA GLU A 156 2.01 12.98 -0.40
C GLU A 156 2.62 14.07 -1.28
N ASN A 157 3.03 13.72 -2.49
CA ASN A 157 3.64 14.65 -3.43
C ASN A 157 2.71 15.84 -3.71
N TRP A 158 1.40 15.59 -3.84
CA TRP A 158 0.42 16.64 -4.03
C TRP A 158 0.30 17.50 -2.78
N LEU A 159 0.13 16.91 -1.59
CA LEU A 159 -0.07 17.66 -0.35
C LEU A 159 1.16 18.50 0.01
N ALA A 160 2.37 17.97 -0.17
CA ALA A 160 3.61 18.69 0.08
C ALA A 160 3.76 19.94 -0.81
N GLN A 161 3.20 19.92 -2.03
CA GLN A 161 3.16 21.09 -2.93
C GLN A 161 1.98 22.03 -2.63
N ASN A 162 0.97 21.57 -1.87
CA ASN A 162 -0.30 22.27 -1.67
C ASN A 162 -0.66 22.44 -0.19
N LEU A 163 0.33 22.55 0.72
CA LEU A 163 0.11 22.63 2.17
C LEU A 163 -0.88 23.73 2.61
N SER A 164 -1.10 24.76 1.80
CA SER A 164 -2.09 25.81 2.06
C SER A 164 -3.52 25.29 2.23
N VAL A 165 -3.86 24.13 1.68
CA VAL A 165 -5.20 23.52 1.88
C VAL A 165 -5.46 23.16 3.33
N LEU A 166 -4.41 22.96 4.14
CA LEU A 166 -4.54 22.64 5.56
C LEU A 166 -4.79 23.88 6.44
N ARG A 167 -4.78 25.10 5.88
CA ARG A 167 -5.10 26.34 6.60
C ARG A 167 -6.52 26.34 7.14
N GLU A 168 -7.47 25.76 6.41
CA GLU A 168 -8.86 25.61 6.86
C GLU A 168 -8.98 24.69 8.08
N HIS A 169 -7.98 23.84 8.30
CA HIS A 169 -7.84 23.00 9.48
C HIS A 169 -6.96 23.63 10.58
N GLY A 170 -6.67 24.93 10.47
CA GLY A 170 -5.86 25.68 11.42
C GLY A 170 -4.38 25.30 11.38
N LEU A 171 -3.86 24.89 10.22
CA LEU A 171 -2.47 24.52 9.99
C LEU A 171 -1.90 25.37 8.84
N ASP A 172 -1.26 26.49 9.15
CA ASP A 172 -0.45 27.23 8.16
C ASP A 172 1.00 26.76 8.23
N LEU A 173 1.37 25.88 7.30
CA LEU A 173 2.59 25.07 7.38
C LEU A 173 3.65 25.54 6.37
N GLU A 174 4.90 25.37 6.78
CA GLU A 174 6.08 25.42 5.92
C GLU A 174 6.78 24.06 5.93
N LEU A 175 7.12 23.57 4.72
CA LEU A 175 7.67 22.24 4.51
C LEU A 175 9.13 22.18 4.97
N ILE A 176 9.46 21.18 5.79
CA ILE A 176 10.85 20.84 6.14
C ILE A 176 11.35 19.72 5.22
N GLY A 177 10.54 18.68 4.99
CA GLY A 177 10.92 17.56 4.15
C GLY A 177 9.79 16.56 3.90
N GLN A 178 9.97 15.76 2.85
CA GLN A 178 9.17 14.59 2.49
C GLN A 178 10.00 13.34 2.76
N GLN A 179 9.35 12.21 3.08
CA GLN A 179 10.00 10.92 3.34
C GLN A 179 11.19 11.06 4.32
N VAL A 180 10.98 11.72 5.45
CA VAL A 180 12.03 12.00 6.43
C VAL A 180 12.32 10.74 7.26
N PHE A 181 13.46 10.11 6.98
CA PHE A 181 13.89 8.92 7.72
C PHE A 181 14.25 9.23 9.18
N CYS A 182 13.54 8.59 10.12
CA CYS A 182 13.75 8.72 11.55
C CYS A 182 14.88 7.79 12.01
N LYS A 183 16.13 8.27 11.93
CA LYS A 183 17.31 7.51 12.37
C LYS A 183 17.16 6.98 13.80
N GLY A 184 17.31 5.67 13.99
CA GLY A 184 17.21 4.98 15.28
C GLY A 184 15.79 4.66 15.73
N HIS A 185 14.76 5.08 14.97
CA HIS A 185 13.37 4.65 15.11
C HIS A 185 12.94 3.71 13.96
N ASP A 186 13.74 3.63 12.89
CA ASP A 186 13.54 2.75 11.73
C ASP A 186 12.20 2.93 10.99
N GLY A 187 11.65 4.16 11.03
CA GLY A 187 10.47 4.55 10.26
C GLY A 187 10.70 5.84 9.47
N THR A 188 9.78 6.16 8.57
CA THR A 188 9.86 7.33 7.69
C THR A 188 8.61 8.18 7.87
N ILE A 189 8.78 9.47 8.13
CA ILE A 189 7.68 10.44 8.16
C ILE A 189 7.34 10.83 6.74
N ASP A 190 6.07 10.73 6.34
CA ASP A 190 5.63 11.17 5.00
C ASP A 190 5.93 12.65 4.78
N ILE A 191 5.41 13.53 5.64
CA ILE A 191 5.67 14.97 5.54
C ILE A 191 5.99 15.56 6.91
N LEU A 192 7.14 16.25 6.99
CA LEU A 192 7.55 17.02 8.15
C LEU A 192 7.48 18.51 7.84
N CYS A 193 6.83 19.27 8.72
CA CYS A 193 6.63 20.70 8.60
C CYS A 193 6.89 21.41 9.95
N HIS A 194 6.93 22.74 9.91
CA HIS A 194 6.66 23.58 11.07
C HIS A 194 5.49 24.52 10.79
N LEU A 195 4.86 25.05 11.85
CA LEU A 195 3.95 26.19 11.70
C LEU A 195 4.75 27.42 11.24
N LYS A 196 4.22 28.19 10.30
CA LYS A 196 4.88 29.41 9.79
C LYS A 196 5.10 30.44 10.89
N ASP A 197 4.09 30.64 11.73
CA ASP A 197 4.13 31.62 12.81
C ASP A 197 4.89 31.09 14.05
N GLU A 198 5.11 29.78 14.14
CA GLU A 198 5.78 29.12 15.27
C GLU A 198 6.79 28.07 14.77
N PRO A 199 7.99 28.47 14.29
CA PRO A 199 8.95 27.55 13.66
C PRO A 199 9.49 26.43 14.56
N ARG A 200 9.31 26.56 15.88
CA ARG A 200 9.68 25.55 16.87
C ARG A 200 8.54 24.58 17.21
N HIS A 201 7.38 24.76 16.59
CA HIS A 201 6.23 23.87 16.63
C HIS A 201 6.23 23.01 15.37
N TYR A 202 6.63 21.75 15.53
CA TYR A 202 6.70 20.81 14.42
C TYR A 202 5.35 20.16 14.18
N VAL A 203 5.07 19.88 12.91
CA VAL A 203 3.90 19.13 12.48
C VAL A 203 4.38 17.93 11.69
N VAL A 204 4.04 16.74 12.17
CA VAL A 204 4.30 15.46 11.52
C VAL A 204 3.00 15.01 10.88
N ILE A 205 3.03 14.73 9.58
CA ILE A 205 1.86 14.25 8.84
C ILE A 205 2.12 12.81 8.42
N GLU A 206 1.15 11.94 8.70
CA GLU A 206 1.08 10.55 8.24
C GLU A 206 -0.18 10.40 7.36
N LEU A 207 0.01 9.86 6.17
CA LEU A 207 -1.03 9.76 5.15
C LEU A 207 -1.48 8.31 4.98
N LYS A 208 -2.77 8.13 4.75
CA LYS A 208 -3.33 6.88 4.23
C LYS A 208 -4.24 7.17 3.07
N ALA A 209 -4.10 6.45 1.96
CA ALA A 209 -4.99 6.64 0.80
C ALA A 209 -6.42 6.19 1.11
N GLY A 210 -6.58 5.23 2.03
CA GLY A 210 -7.86 4.60 2.37
C GLY A 210 -8.26 4.75 3.82
N GLU A 211 -8.66 3.63 4.43
CA GLU A 211 -9.09 3.57 5.82
C GLU A 211 -7.88 3.62 6.76
N VAL A 212 -7.85 4.57 7.70
CA VAL A 212 -6.86 4.61 8.77
C VAL A 212 -7.19 3.58 9.82
N ARG A 213 -6.17 2.82 10.23
CA ARG A 213 -6.23 1.78 11.24
C ARG A 213 -5.43 2.17 12.49
N ARG A 214 -5.46 1.29 13.50
CA ARG A 214 -4.95 1.60 14.85
C ARG A 214 -3.41 1.70 14.88
N ASP A 215 -2.74 0.90 14.06
CA ASP A 215 -1.31 0.94 13.80
C ASP A 215 -0.84 2.33 13.34
N ALA A 216 -1.56 3.01 12.44
CA ALA A 216 -1.24 4.36 12.02
C ALA A 216 -1.23 5.38 13.20
N VAL A 217 -2.09 5.18 14.20
CA VAL A 217 -2.05 5.97 15.45
C VAL A 217 -0.78 5.70 16.24
N GLY A 218 -0.33 4.45 16.32
CA GLY A 218 0.95 4.09 16.95
C GLY A 218 2.15 4.68 16.19
N GLN A 219 2.13 4.58 14.87
CA GLN A 219 3.15 5.09 13.97
C GLN A 219 3.34 6.59 14.13
N ILE A 220 2.26 7.38 14.05
CA ILE A 220 2.36 8.84 14.18
C ILE A 220 2.81 9.26 15.59
N LEU A 221 2.42 8.53 16.64
CA LEU A 221 2.91 8.78 17.99
C LEU A 221 4.41 8.52 18.13
N GLY A 222 4.91 7.49 17.45
CA GLY A 222 6.34 7.20 17.35
C GLY A 222 7.11 8.37 16.72
N TYR A 223 6.61 8.89 15.60
CA TYR A 223 7.21 10.04 14.92
C TYR A 223 7.14 11.34 15.71
N VAL A 224 6.00 11.62 16.34
CA VAL A 224 5.86 12.75 17.28
C VAL A 224 6.89 12.64 18.40
N GLY A 225 7.10 11.44 18.94
CA GLY A 225 8.15 11.17 19.93
C GLY A 225 9.55 11.41 19.39
N TRP A 226 9.85 10.92 18.18
CA TRP A 226 11.16 11.09 17.55
C TRP A 226 11.49 12.56 17.30
N VAL A 227 10.58 13.32 16.68
CA VAL A 227 10.77 14.75 16.38
C VAL A 227 10.87 15.58 17.66
N ARG A 228 10.16 15.21 18.73
CA ARG A 228 10.24 15.92 20.02
C ARG A 228 11.63 15.87 20.66
N ASN A 229 12.49 14.93 20.24
CA ASN A 229 13.89 14.89 20.69
C ASN A 229 14.82 15.80 19.88
N ALA A 230 14.32 16.51 18.86
CA ALA A 230 15.10 17.51 18.15
C ALA A 230 15.42 18.69 19.08
N PRO A 231 16.65 19.24 19.06
CA PRO A 231 17.08 20.29 19.99
C PRO A 231 16.24 21.57 19.96
N ASP A 232 15.63 21.86 18.81
CA ASP A 232 14.87 23.06 18.50
C ASP A 232 13.36 22.90 18.68
N ALA A 233 12.84 21.67 18.82
CA ALA A 233 11.43 21.40 19.03
C ALA A 233 10.95 21.84 20.43
N ILE A 234 9.97 22.75 20.49
CA ILE A 234 9.22 23.05 21.71
C ILE A 234 7.98 22.16 21.77
N ASP A 235 7.25 22.09 20.66
CA ASP A 235 6.04 21.30 20.55
C ASP A 235 6.01 20.52 19.23
N VAL A 236 5.25 19.44 19.24
CA VAL A 236 5.08 18.55 18.10
C VAL A 236 3.64 18.05 18.06
N THR A 237 2.95 18.34 16.96
CA THR A 237 1.60 17.83 16.65
C THR A 237 1.70 16.78 15.56
N GLY A 238 1.05 15.63 15.77
CA GLY A 238 0.80 14.64 14.73
C GLY A 238 -0.51 14.96 14.00
N VAL A 239 -0.54 14.78 12.69
CA VAL A 239 -1.73 14.88 11.86
C VAL A 239 -1.87 13.59 11.04
N LEU A 240 -2.92 12.82 11.31
CA LEU A 240 -3.31 11.68 10.48
C LEU A 240 -4.32 12.13 9.44
N ILE A 241 -4.02 11.84 8.17
CA ILE A 241 -4.93 12.16 7.05
C ILE A 241 -5.30 10.88 6.32
N GLY A 242 -6.59 10.62 6.15
CA GLY A 242 -7.06 9.46 5.38
C GLY A 242 -8.50 9.60 4.91
N GLN A 243 -9.00 8.61 4.17
CA GLN A 243 -10.36 8.65 3.63
C GLN A 243 -11.39 8.43 4.75
N SER A 244 -11.17 7.41 5.59
CA SER A 244 -12.07 7.03 6.67
C SER A 244 -11.31 6.49 7.87
N GLN A 245 -11.98 6.34 9.02
CA GLN A 245 -11.42 5.71 10.21
C GLN A 245 -12.02 4.33 10.41
N HIS A 246 -11.17 3.32 10.64
CA HIS A 246 -11.64 2.04 11.16
C HIS A 246 -12.29 2.23 12.53
N ARG A 247 -13.29 1.42 12.86
CA ARG A 247 -14.11 1.55 14.10
C ARG A 247 -13.33 1.66 15.41
N GLN A 248 -12.07 1.20 15.45
CA GLN A 248 -11.21 1.26 16.64
C GLN A 248 -10.41 2.58 16.76
N VAL A 249 -10.18 3.29 15.65
CA VAL A 249 -9.35 4.51 15.62
C VAL A 249 -9.92 5.65 16.47
N PRO A 250 -11.25 5.94 16.46
CA PRO A 250 -11.80 6.99 17.32
C PRO A 250 -11.47 6.79 18.81
N TYR A 251 -11.49 5.53 19.28
CA TYR A 251 -11.17 5.21 20.68
C TYR A 251 -9.69 5.46 21.00
N ALA A 252 -8.78 5.15 20.07
CA ALA A 252 -7.35 5.42 20.24
C ALA A 252 -7.05 6.93 20.18
N LEU A 253 -7.65 7.65 19.23
CA LEU A 253 -7.47 9.09 19.07
C LEU A 253 -8.02 9.88 20.27
N ALA A 254 -9.10 9.43 20.90
CA ALA A 254 -9.66 10.09 22.08
C ALA A 254 -8.63 10.23 23.22
N GLU A 255 -7.73 9.26 23.37
CA GLU A 255 -6.67 9.29 24.40
C GLU A 255 -5.50 10.22 24.06
N VAL A 256 -5.35 10.61 22.79
CA VAL A 256 -4.20 11.39 22.29
C VAL A 256 -4.61 12.65 21.54
N VAL A 257 -5.86 13.09 21.66
CA VAL A 257 -6.45 14.23 20.92
C VAL A 257 -5.70 15.55 21.12
N SER A 258 -5.00 15.70 22.25
CA SER A 258 -4.16 16.87 22.52
C SER A 258 -2.87 16.91 21.71
N ARG A 259 -2.48 15.80 21.08
CA ARG A 259 -1.21 15.64 20.36
C ARG A 259 -1.40 15.19 18.91
N VAL A 260 -2.47 14.47 18.61
CA VAL A 260 -2.75 13.93 17.28
C VAL A 260 -4.10 14.43 16.79
N ARG A 261 -4.11 15.02 15.60
CA ARG A 261 -5.30 15.47 14.88
C ARG A 261 -5.66 14.47 13.79
N TRP A 262 -6.95 14.36 13.50
CA TRP A 262 -7.47 13.65 12.35
C TRP A 262 -8.01 14.64 11.32
N ILE A 263 -7.72 14.39 10.05
CA ILE A 263 -8.29 15.10 8.90
C ILE A 263 -8.76 14.06 7.88
N SER A 264 -9.93 14.26 7.30
CA SER A 264 -10.41 13.39 6.22
C SER A 264 -9.99 13.96 4.87
N TRP A 265 -9.65 13.10 3.90
CA TRP A 265 -9.48 13.54 2.51
C TRP A 265 -10.75 14.19 1.95
N ASP A 266 -11.93 13.83 2.44
CA ASP A 266 -13.19 14.44 2.02
C ASP A 266 -13.35 15.91 2.49
N SER A 267 -12.55 16.35 3.47
CA SER A 267 -12.52 17.75 3.90
C SER A 267 -11.43 18.57 3.23
N ILE A 268 -10.64 17.97 2.32
CA ILE A 268 -9.58 18.66 1.58
C ILE A 268 -10.04 18.84 0.14
N GLU A 269 -10.13 20.09 -0.30
CA GLU A 269 -10.44 20.39 -1.71
C GLU A 269 -9.24 20.05 -2.60
N PHE A 270 -9.43 19.07 -3.49
CA PHE A 270 -8.53 18.82 -4.59
C PHE A 270 -8.95 19.68 -5.78
N PRO A 271 -8.01 20.36 -6.48
CA PRO A 271 -8.35 21.02 -7.74
C PRO A 271 -8.90 19.96 -8.71
N ASP A 272 -10.04 20.25 -9.31
CA ASP A 272 -10.68 19.37 -10.28
C ASP A 272 -9.69 19.00 -11.39
N SER A 273 -9.61 17.71 -11.73
CA SER A 273 -8.80 17.20 -12.83
C SER A 273 -9.34 17.58 -14.22
N SER A 274 -10.36 18.43 -14.29
CA SER A 274 -10.92 19.00 -15.52
C SER A 274 -10.22 20.31 -15.92
N GLY A 275 -8.89 20.28 -16.00
CA GLY A 275 -8.13 21.26 -16.76
C GLY A 275 -8.35 21.05 -18.25
N GLY A 276 -9.40 21.69 -18.80
CA GLY A 276 -9.64 21.75 -20.23
C GLY A 276 -8.40 22.21 -20.99
N ARG A 277 -8.03 21.47 -22.03
CA ARG A 277 -7.18 22.00 -23.10
C ARG A 277 -7.93 23.12 -23.81
N THR A 278 -7.73 24.35 -23.37
CA THR A 278 -7.88 25.53 -24.23
C THR A 278 -6.55 25.77 -24.94
N THR A 279 -6.45 25.22 -26.15
CA THR A 279 -5.75 25.84 -27.28
C THR A 279 -6.54 25.51 -28.53
#